data_AF-A0A7M7P6X8-F1
#
_entry.id   AF-A0A7M7P6X8-F1
#
_cell.length_a   1.000
_cell.length_b   1.000
_cell.length_c   1.000
_cell.angle_alpha   90.00
_cell.angle_beta   90.00
_cell.angle_gamma   90.00
#
_symmetry.space_group_name_H-M   'P 1'
#
loop_
_entity.id
_entity.type
_entity.pdbx_description
1 polymer ?
#
loop_
_entity_poly.entity_id
_entity_poly.type
_entity_poly.pdbx_seq_one_letter_code
_entity_poly.pdbx_strand_id
1 'polypeptide(L)'
;MILMSAFTSLRRVSILSRHFVGVQQTSNRLRALSRMAVNEDGKPTAGIIIIGDEILKGQTLDTNSHFICTELYKLGVRVERVSVIHDDLSVIAEEVASFSKRYTHVITSGGIGPTHDDVTFEGVAKAFGEEIVPHPELVKLCKDYFGANSSLDSPQLKMALVPKSSTLTFGTNLKTGQKMLYPIISVKNVYIFPGIPKLLEGAFLSLKEKLFQGSPVHFHLREIYVGTHEIAIAPYLNQFNAKYNGKVHLGSYPKLSHSYYTVKVTLECEDEETLNEAHSELLSLLPQEHIVNFELDPIGKAPEAVYSLASLTDQTSPGTTQLESSTSSPATCIASDSATGSEDLLSARVAVAVQGIQAS
;
A
#
# COMPACT_ATOMS: atom_id res chain seq x y z
N MET A 1 -58.89 -8.96 -14.49
CA MET A 1 -58.58 -10.36 -14.85
C MET A 1 -58.06 -10.34 -16.29
N ILE A 2 -56.78 -10.06 -16.54
CA ILE A 2 -55.57 -10.89 -16.32
C ILE A 2 -55.61 -12.17 -17.16
N LEU A 3 -54.89 -12.18 -18.28
CA LEU A 3 -53.94 -13.21 -18.78
C LEU A 3 -53.44 -12.75 -20.17
N MET A 4 -52.34 -12.00 -20.27
CA MET A 4 -50.95 -12.47 -20.43
C MET A 4 -50.77 -13.54 -21.52
N SER A 5 -50.19 -13.24 -22.70
CA SER A 5 -48.77 -12.91 -22.97
C SER A 5 -47.78 -13.98 -22.51
N ALA A 6 -47.71 -15.10 -23.23
CA ALA A 6 -46.79 -16.20 -22.91
C ALA A 6 -46.21 -16.89 -24.16
N PHE A 7 -45.63 -16.15 -25.12
CA PHE A 7 -44.86 -16.81 -26.20
C PHE A 7 -43.52 -16.15 -26.60
N THR A 8 -43.06 -15.15 -25.85
CA THR A 8 -41.74 -14.50 -26.08
C THR A 8 -40.72 -14.71 -24.95
N SER A 9 -40.94 -15.66 -24.04
CA SER A 9 -40.07 -15.88 -22.87
C SER A 9 -39.05 -17.03 -23.00
N LEU A 10 -39.18 -17.94 -23.99
CA LEU A 10 -38.33 -19.14 -24.05
C LEU A 10 -37.01 -18.99 -24.84
N ARG A 11 -36.84 -17.92 -25.63
CA ARG A 11 -35.57 -17.66 -26.35
C ARG A 11 -34.59 -16.74 -25.62
N ARG A 12 -34.99 -16.07 -24.53
CA ARG A 12 -34.09 -15.22 -23.72
C ARG A 12 -33.37 -15.98 -22.61
N VAL A 13 -33.89 -17.11 -22.15
CA VAL A 13 -33.29 -17.89 -21.05
C VAL A 13 -32.08 -18.73 -21.52
N SER A 14 -32.03 -19.16 -22.78
CA SER A 14 -30.90 -19.96 -23.30
C SER A 14 -29.64 -19.13 -23.63
N ILE A 15 -29.78 -17.82 -23.88
CA ILE A 15 -28.65 -16.92 -24.18
C ILE A 15 -27.96 -16.46 -22.88
N LEU A 16 -28.73 -16.24 -21.81
CA LEU A 16 -28.20 -15.92 -20.48
C LEU A 16 -27.48 -17.12 -19.83
N SER A 17 -27.96 -18.35 -20.06
CA SER A 17 -27.32 -19.55 -19.52
C SER A 17 -25.94 -19.83 -20.16
N ARG A 18 -25.77 -19.51 -21.45
CA ARG A 18 -24.46 -19.61 -22.14
C ARG A 18 -23.45 -18.55 -21.70
N HIS A 19 -23.89 -17.33 -21.39
CA HIS A 19 -23.03 -16.31 -20.80
C HIS A 19 -22.61 -16.65 -19.36
N PHE A 20 -23.51 -17.23 -18.56
CA PHE A 20 -23.22 -17.60 -17.18
C PHE A 20 -22.22 -18.77 -17.08
N VAL A 21 -22.32 -19.76 -17.98
CA VAL A 21 -21.35 -20.86 -18.08
C VAL A 21 -19.98 -20.36 -18.57
N GLY A 22 -19.93 -19.38 -19.47
CA GLY A 22 -18.67 -18.77 -19.94
C GLY A 22 -17.93 -17.96 -18.86
N VAL A 23 -18.67 -17.25 -18.00
CA VAL A 23 -18.11 -16.50 -16.85
C VAL A 23 -17.64 -17.46 -15.74
N GLN A 24 -18.35 -18.55 -15.49
CA GLN A 24 -17.89 -19.58 -14.56
C GLN A 24 -16.70 -20.39 -15.08
N GLN A 25 -16.61 -20.63 -16.39
CA GLN A 25 -15.43 -21.31 -16.99
C GLN A 25 -14.18 -20.44 -16.98
N THR A 26 -14.31 -19.12 -17.15
CA THR A 26 -13.18 -18.19 -17.05
C THR A 26 -12.71 -17.99 -15.61
N SER A 27 -13.63 -17.91 -14.63
CA SER A 27 -13.25 -17.86 -13.22
C SER A 27 -12.59 -19.16 -12.75
N ASN A 28 -13.06 -20.31 -13.23
CA ASN A 28 -12.44 -21.61 -12.93
C ASN A 28 -11.09 -21.81 -13.63
N ARG A 29 -10.88 -21.24 -14.82
CA ARG A 29 -9.55 -21.24 -15.48
C ARG A 29 -8.57 -20.32 -14.77
N LEU A 30 -8.99 -19.15 -14.31
CA LEU A 30 -8.16 -18.26 -13.48
C LEU A 30 -7.81 -18.93 -12.15
N ARG A 31 -8.77 -19.60 -11.49
CA ARG A 31 -8.53 -20.41 -10.29
C ARG A 31 -7.61 -21.60 -10.55
N ALA A 32 -7.69 -22.24 -11.72
CA ALA A 32 -6.84 -23.38 -12.07
C ALA A 32 -5.40 -22.98 -12.44
N LEU A 33 -5.20 -21.81 -13.06
CA LEU A 33 -3.87 -21.25 -13.33
C LEU A 33 -3.21 -20.70 -12.06
N SER A 34 -4.00 -20.17 -11.13
CA SER A 34 -3.56 -19.75 -9.79
C SER A 34 -3.07 -20.93 -8.93
N ARG A 35 -3.51 -22.17 -9.21
CA ARG A 35 -3.09 -23.39 -8.48
C ARG A 35 -1.66 -23.85 -8.71
N MET A 36 -0.95 -23.31 -9.70
CA MET A 36 0.40 -23.81 -10.05
C MET A 36 1.53 -23.29 -9.14
N ALA A 37 1.25 -22.33 -8.25
CA ALA A 37 2.24 -21.77 -7.32
C ALA A 37 1.62 -21.47 -5.94
N VAL A 38 0.70 -22.32 -5.47
CA VAL A 38 0.07 -22.16 -4.16
C VAL A 38 0.99 -22.80 -3.12
N ASN A 39 1.45 -22.01 -2.15
CA ASN A 39 2.12 -22.54 -0.95
C ASN A 39 1.22 -23.57 -0.26
N GLU A 40 1.81 -24.56 0.44
CA GLU A 40 1.06 -25.67 1.06
C GLU A 40 -0.10 -25.21 1.98
N ASP A 41 0.01 -23.99 2.53
CA ASP A 41 -0.98 -23.39 3.43
C ASP A 41 -2.11 -22.60 2.72
N GLY A 42 -2.09 -22.49 1.38
CA GLY A 42 -3.12 -21.77 0.62
C GLY A 42 -3.07 -20.24 0.70
N LYS A 43 -2.09 -19.67 1.41
CA LYS A 43 -1.96 -18.21 1.61
C LYS A 43 -1.30 -17.52 0.41
N PRO A 44 -1.78 -16.34 -0.02
CA PRO A 44 -1.19 -15.62 -1.14
C PRO A 44 0.14 -14.97 -0.76
N THR A 45 1.14 -15.24 -1.59
CA THR A 45 2.50 -14.70 -1.49
C THR A 45 2.91 -13.94 -2.74
N ALA A 46 3.84 -13.00 -2.59
CA ALA A 46 4.37 -12.22 -3.68
C ALA A 46 5.90 -12.20 -3.70
N GLY A 47 6.45 -12.25 -4.91
CA GLY A 47 7.83 -11.88 -5.19
C GLY A 47 7.86 -10.63 -6.07
N ILE A 48 8.74 -9.68 -5.75
CA ILE A 48 8.90 -8.43 -6.50
C ILE A 48 10.25 -8.45 -7.20
N ILE A 49 10.28 -8.11 -8.49
CA ILE A 49 11.49 -7.97 -9.30
C ILE A 49 11.57 -6.53 -9.80
N ILE A 50 12.52 -5.77 -9.26
CA ILE A 50 12.84 -4.42 -9.74
C ILE A 50 13.92 -4.56 -10.81
N ILE A 51 13.65 -4.03 -11.99
CA ILE A 51 14.50 -4.14 -13.17
C ILE A 51 14.97 -2.72 -13.49
N GLY A 52 16.25 -2.46 -13.31
CA GLY A 52 16.80 -1.11 -13.48
C GLY A 52 18.24 -1.01 -13.00
N ASP A 53 19.14 -0.83 -13.95
CA ASP A 53 20.56 -0.58 -13.74
C ASP A 53 20.84 0.62 -12.82
N GLU A 54 20.01 1.67 -12.88
CA GLU A 54 20.11 2.88 -12.07
C GLU A 54 19.85 2.62 -10.58
N ILE A 55 19.03 1.60 -10.26
CA ILE A 55 18.78 1.17 -8.89
C ILE A 55 20.02 0.46 -8.35
N LEU A 56 20.59 -0.46 -9.13
CA LEU A 56 21.82 -1.17 -8.75
C LEU A 56 23.03 -0.24 -8.63
N LYS A 57 23.08 0.83 -9.44
CA LYS A 57 24.10 1.89 -9.36
C LYS A 57 23.87 2.87 -8.19
N GLY A 58 22.74 2.76 -7.49
CA GLY A 58 22.35 3.68 -6.41
C GLY A 58 22.07 5.11 -6.87
N GLN A 59 21.81 5.32 -8.16
CA GLN A 59 21.48 6.65 -8.71
C GLN A 59 20.04 7.05 -8.38
N THR A 60 19.16 6.06 -8.33
CA THR A 60 17.74 6.24 -8.00
C THR A 60 17.43 5.40 -6.76
N LEU A 61 16.76 6.01 -5.78
CA LEU A 61 16.22 5.28 -4.64
C LEU A 61 15.01 4.48 -5.09
N ASP A 62 15.01 3.17 -4.83
CA ASP A 62 13.86 2.31 -5.10
C ASP A 62 12.71 2.61 -4.12
N THR A 63 11.74 3.40 -4.59
CA THR A 63 10.48 3.64 -3.90
C THR A 63 9.38 2.67 -4.32
N ASN A 64 9.55 1.97 -5.44
CA ASN A 64 8.53 1.09 -6.02
C ASN A 64 8.36 -0.16 -5.17
N SER A 65 9.44 -0.80 -4.75
CA SER A 65 9.34 -1.98 -3.87
C SER A 65 8.68 -1.64 -2.54
N HIS A 66 9.04 -0.51 -1.93
CA HIS A 66 8.41 -0.03 -0.70
C HIS A 66 6.90 0.17 -0.85
N PHE A 67 6.49 0.84 -1.93
CA PHE A 67 5.09 1.08 -2.24
C PHE A 67 4.32 -0.24 -2.46
N ILE A 68 4.85 -1.15 -3.31
CA ILE A 68 4.21 -2.43 -3.60
C ILE A 68 4.09 -3.28 -2.32
N CYS A 69 5.14 -3.38 -1.52
CA CYS A 69 5.12 -4.10 -0.24
C CYS A 69 4.03 -3.57 0.68
N THR A 70 3.94 -2.24 0.80
CA THR A 70 2.94 -1.58 1.65
C THR A 70 1.52 -1.88 1.19
N GLU A 71 1.25 -1.80 -0.11
CA GLU A 71 -0.11 -2.04 -0.62
C GLU A 71 -0.49 -3.52 -0.63
N LEU A 72 0.44 -4.43 -0.94
CA LEU A 72 0.17 -5.88 -0.87
C LEU A 72 -0.08 -6.34 0.57
N TYR A 73 0.67 -5.79 1.53
CA TYR A 73 0.44 -6.08 2.96
C TYR A 73 -0.99 -5.70 3.36
N LYS A 74 -1.50 -4.53 2.95
CA LYS A 74 -2.90 -4.13 3.21
C LYS A 74 -3.93 -5.08 2.59
N LEU A 75 -3.58 -5.80 1.54
CA LEU A 75 -4.43 -6.76 0.84
C LEU A 75 -4.28 -8.19 1.38
N GLY A 76 -3.50 -8.39 2.44
CA GLY A 76 -3.26 -9.72 3.00
C GLY A 76 -2.36 -10.59 2.13
N VAL A 77 -1.53 -9.99 1.28
CA VAL A 77 -0.56 -10.71 0.43
C VAL A 77 0.84 -10.53 1.02
N ARG A 78 1.46 -11.63 1.45
CA ARG A 78 2.79 -11.59 2.06
C ARG A 78 3.86 -11.50 0.97
N VAL A 79 4.61 -10.40 0.96
CA VAL A 79 5.81 -10.32 0.11
C VAL A 79 6.94 -11.08 0.78
N GLU A 80 7.48 -12.09 0.09
CA GLU A 80 8.53 -12.98 0.64
C GLU A 80 9.91 -12.65 0.09
N ARG A 81 9.99 -11.98 -1.06
CA ARG A 81 11.26 -11.55 -1.64
C ARG A 81 11.10 -10.34 -2.56
N VAL A 82 12.04 -9.41 -2.42
CA VAL A 82 12.34 -8.38 -3.42
C VAL A 82 13.70 -8.70 -4.02
N SER A 83 13.80 -8.66 -5.35
CA SER A 83 15.06 -8.81 -6.10
C SER A 83 15.24 -7.59 -6.99
N VAL A 84 16.45 -7.04 -7.03
CA VAL A 84 16.83 -5.94 -7.91
C VAL A 84 17.86 -6.48 -8.90
N ILE A 85 17.59 -6.33 -10.20
CA ILE A 85 18.38 -6.96 -11.26
C ILE A 85 18.70 -5.97 -12.40
N HIS A 86 19.71 -6.32 -13.18
CA HIS A 86 20.12 -5.59 -14.38
C HIS A 86 19.07 -5.66 -15.49
N ASP A 87 19.10 -4.68 -16.40
CA ASP A 87 18.36 -4.66 -17.67
C ASP A 87 18.96 -5.67 -18.69
N ASP A 88 19.08 -6.94 -18.29
CA ASP A 88 19.57 -8.02 -19.14
C ASP A 88 18.49 -9.08 -19.38
N LEU A 89 18.33 -9.45 -20.65
CA LEU A 89 17.31 -10.38 -21.11
C LEU A 89 17.38 -11.75 -20.40
N SER A 90 18.59 -12.29 -20.21
CA SER A 90 18.77 -13.62 -19.60
C SER A 90 18.55 -13.57 -18.10
N VAL A 91 19.08 -12.53 -17.44
CA VAL A 91 18.88 -12.31 -16.00
C VAL A 91 17.39 -12.16 -15.67
N ILE A 92 16.65 -11.34 -16.42
CA ILE A 92 15.20 -11.18 -16.24
C ILE A 92 14.49 -12.51 -16.44
N ALA A 93 14.82 -13.25 -17.51
CA ALA A 93 14.16 -14.52 -17.81
C ALA A 93 14.37 -15.57 -16.71
N GLU A 94 15.59 -15.70 -16.20
CA GLU A 94 15.93 -16.63 -15.13
C GLU A 94 15.22 -16.26 -13.82
N GLU A 95 15.23 -14.98 -13.44
CA GLU A 95 14.62 -14.51 -12.20
C GLU A 95 13.08 -14.65 -12.26
N VAL A 96 12.46 -14.26 -13.38
CA VAL A 96 11.01 -14.43 -13.59
C VAL A 96 10.61 -15.90 -13.54
N ALA A 97 11.34 -16.79 -14.21
CA ALA A 97 11.05 -18.22 -14.20
C ALA A 97 11.19 -18.83 -12.80
N SER A 98 12.18 -18.36 -12.02
CA SER A 98 12.41 -18.77 -10.64
C SER A 98 11.32 -18.25 -9.69
N PHE A 99 10.94 -16.97 -9.81
CA PHE A 99 9.91 -16.34 -8.99
C PHE A 99 8.52 -16.90 -9.28
N SER A 100 8.17 -17.10 -10.55
CA SER A 100 6.85 -17.59 -10.97
C SER A 100 6.54 -18.98 -10.41
N LYS A 101 7.55 -19.81 -10.17
CA LYS A 101 7.42 -21.12 -9.54
C LYS A 101 7.26 -21.07 -8.01
N ARG A 102 7.79 -20.02 -7.37
CA ARG A 102 7.89 -19.93 -5.91
C ARG A 102 6.77 -19.12 -5.25
N TYR A 103 6.20 -18.16 -5.96
CA TYR A 103 5.24 -17.21 -5.38
C TYR A 103 3.92 -17.22 -6.14
N THR A 104 2.82 -16.98 -5.42
CA THR A 104 1.49 -16.93 -6.05
C THR A 104 1.36 -15.75 -7.01
N HIS A 105 2.04 -14.63 -6.74
CA HIS A 105 2.09 -13.44 -7.58
C HIS A 105 3.54 -13.01 -7.78
N VAL A 106 3.88 -12.60 -9.00
CA VAL A 106 5.18 -11.98 -9.32
C VAL A 106 4.90 -10.61 -9.88
N ILE A 107 5.47 -9.59 -9.27
CA ILE A 107 5.34 -8.21 -9.73
C ILE A 107 6.70 -7.78 -10.27
N THR A 108 6.75 -7.32 -11.52
CA THR A 108 7.95 -6.67 -12.06
C THR A 108 7.73 -5.16 -12.16
N SER A 109 8.78 -4.37 -12.02
CA SER A 109 8.76 -2.92 -12.26
C SER A 109 10.02 -2.50 -13.01
N GLY A 110 9.84 -1.84 -14.15
CA GLY A 110 10.95 -1.34 -14.99
C GLY A 110 11.12 -2.10 -16.31
N GLY A 111 11.94 -1.52 -17.21
CA GLY A 111 12.32 -2.12 -18.49
C GLY A 111 11.19 -2.33 -19.52
N ILE A 112 10.15 -1.49 -19.54
CA ILE A 112 9.01 -1.60 -20.49
C ILE A 112 8.83 -0.40 -21.43
N GLY A 113 9.79 0.52 -21.44
CA GLY A 113 9.78 1.66 -22.34
C GLY A 113 10.20 1.33 -23.78
N PRO A 114 10.45 2.36 -24.59
CA PRO A 114 10.81 2.21 -25.99
C PRO A 114 12.32 2.06 -26.24
N THR A 115 13.19 2.15 -25.22
CA THR A 115 14.64 2.15 -25.42
C THR A 115 15.20 0.74 -25.55
N HIS A 116 16.47 0.60 -25.93
CA HIS A 116 17.07 -0.69 -26.30
C HIS A 116 17.25 -1.62 -25.11
N ASP A 117 17.52 -1.06 -23.94
CA ASP A 117 17.65 -1.67 -22.62
C ASP A 117 16.30 -2.08 -22.00
N ASP A 118 15.17 -1.54 -22.46
CA ASP A 118 13.84 -1.96 -21.99
C ASP A 118 13.46 -3.37 -22.49
N VAL A 119 13.95 -4.44 -21.85
CA VAL A 119 13.80 -5.83 -22.32
C VAL A 119 12.93 -6.71 -21.41
N THR A 120 12.09 -6.12 -20.56
CA THR A 120 11.28 -6.86 -19.59
C THR A 120 10.24 -7.77 -20.27
N PHE A 121 9.58 -7.31 -21.33
CA PHE A 121 8.60 -8.15 -22.04
C PHE A 121 9.27 -9.36 -22.68
N GLU A 122 10.41 -9.15 -23.35
CA GLU A 122 11.24 -10.19 -23.94
C GLU A 122 11.75 -11.17 -22.89
N GLY A 123 12.17 -10.69 -21.73
CA GLY A 123 12.60 -11.51 -20.59
C GLY A 123 11.48 -12.40 -20.07
N VAL A 124 10.27 -11.85 -19.90
CA VAL A 124 9.08 -12.62 -19.50
C VAL A 124 8.70 -13.65 -20.56
N ALA A 125 8.74 -13.31 -21.85
CA ALA A 125 8.50 -14.28 -22.93
C ALA A 125 9.52 -15.43 -22.88
N LYS A 126 10.81 -15.11 -22.76
CA LYS A 126 11.89 -16.10 -22.66
C LYS A 126 11.75 -17.00 -21.43
N ALA A 127 11.35 -16.45 -20.28
CA ALA A 127 11.08 -17.20 -19.05
C ALA A 127 10.04 -18.31 -19.24
N PHE A 128 9.07 -18.09 -20.14
CA PHE A 128 7.98 -19.02 -20.39
C PHE A 128 8.07 -19.76 -21.72
N GLY A 129 9.16 -19.57 -22.48
CA GLY A 129 9.35 -20.18 -23.79
C GLY A 129 8.34 -19.70 -24.84
N GLU A 130 7.92 -18.44 -24.76
CA GLU A 130 6.97 -17.82 -25.67
C GLU A 130 7.65 -16.88 -26.67
N GLU A 131 6.99 -16.67 -27.79
CA GLU A 131 7.38 -15.63 -28.75
C GLU A 131 6.80 -14.27 -28.32
N ILE A 132 7.51 -13.22 -28.71
CA ILE A 132 7.02 -11.84 -28.62
C ILE A 132 6.25 -11.52 -29.90
N VAL A 133 5.05 -10.99 -29.75
CA VAL A 133 4.15 -10.66 -30.87
C VAL A 133 3.57 -9.26 -30.71
N PRO A 134 3.30 -8.54 -31.81
CA PRO A 134 2.59 -7.27 -31.74
C PRO A 134 1.14 -7.48 -31.30
N HIS A 135 0.74 -6.86 -30.18
CA HIS A 135 -0.65 -6.89 -29.74
C HIS A 135 -1.47 -5.81 -30.47
N PRO A 136 -2.56 -6.15 -31.20
CA PRO A 136 -3.29 -5.18 -32.02
C PRO A 136 -3.77 -3.92 -31.28
N GLU A 137 -4.23 -4.07 -30.03
CA GLU A 137 -4.66 -2.93 -29.21
C GLU A 137 -3.49 -2.02 -28.81
N LEU A 138 -2.31 -2.58 -28.52
CA LEU A 138 -1.13 -1.79 -28.18
C LEU A 138 -0.54 -1.11 -29.42
N VAL A 139 -0.52 -1.80 -30.56
CA VAL A 139 -0.09 -1.20 -31.84
C VAL A 139 -0.94 0.01 -32.17
N LYS A 140 -2.27 -0.11 -32.02
CA LYS A 140 -3.19 1.01 -32.22
C LYS A 140 -2.90 2.14 -31.23
N LEU A 141 -2.76 1.84 -29.95
CA LEU A 141 -2.43 2.81 -28.91
C LEU A 141 -1.13 3.56 -29.23
N CYS A 142 -0.06 2.85 -29.61
CA CYS A 142 1.22 3.46 -29.93
C CYS A 142 1.14 4.38 -31.16
N LYS A 143 0.32 4.03 -32.16
CA LYS A 143 0.07 4.89 -33.32
C LYS A 143 -0.72 6.15 -32.94
N ASP A 144 -1.80 5.97 -32.19
CA ASP A 144 -2.74 7.04 -31.86
C ASP A 144 -2.15 8.05 -30.86
N TYR A 145 -1.33 7.59 -29.91
CA TYR A 145 -0.89 8.42 -28.77
C TYR A 145 0.61 8.65 -28.67
N PHE A 146 1.44 7.77 -29.24
CA PHE A 146 2.90 7.91 -29.20
C PHE A 146 3.51 8.29 -30.55
N GLY A 147 2.67 8.53 -31.58
CA GLY A 147 3.11 8.95 -32.90
C GLY A 147 3.94 7.89 -33.61
N ALA A 148 3.73 6.60 -33.29
CA ALA A 148 4.41 5.51 -33.98
C ALA A 148 4.12 5.56 -35.48
N ASN A 149 5.19 5.47 -36.29
CA ASN A 149 5.02 5.38 -37.73
C ASN A 149 4.44 3.99 -38.11
N SER A 150 4.07 3.81 -39.38
CA SER A 150 3.50 2.54 -39.84
C SER A 150 4.51 1.39 -39.89
N SER A 151 5.82 1.64 -39.73
CA SER A 151 6.86 0.62 -39.70
C SER A 151 6.99 0.02 -38.30
N LEU A 152 7.08 -1.30 -38.22
CA LEU A 152 7.31 -2.04 -36.97
C LEU A 152 8.65 -1.70 -36.29
N ASP A 153 9.59 -1.06 -37.01
CA ASP A 153 10.90 -0.65 -36.49
C ASP A 153 10.86 0.63 -35.64
N SER A 154 9.68 1.26 -35.52
CA SER A 154 9.48 2.44 -34.67
C SER A 154 9.74 2.07 -33.20
N PRO A 155 10.60 2.82 -32.46
CA PRO A 155 10.87 2.54 -31.04
C PRO A 155 9.61 2.42 -30.18
N GLN A 156 8.58 3.20 -30.50
CA GLN A 156 7.29 3.21 -29.82
C GLN A 156 6.50 1.88 -30.00
N LEU A 157 6.70 1.17 -31.10
CA LEU A 157 6.05 -0.13 -31.33
C LEU A 157 6.71 -1.26 -30.55
N LYS A 158 7.92 -1.06 -30.00
CA LYS A 158 8.51 -1.98 -29.03
C LYS A 158 7.57 -2.19 -27.84
N MET A 159 6.93 -1.13 -27.36
CA MET A 159 5.92 -1.20 -26.29
C MET A 159 4.63 -1.94 -26.69
N ALA A 160 4.47 -2.30 -27.97
CA ALA A 160 3.35 -3.12 -28.44
C ALA A 160 3.73 -4.59 -28.65
N LEU A 161 5.02 -4.92 -28.58
CA LEU A 161 5.57 -6.26 -28.68
C LEU A 161 5.55 -6.90 -27.29
N VAL A 162 4.65 -7.87 -27.09
CA VAL A 162 4.42 -8.51 -25.79
C VAL A 162 4.40 -10.04 -25.92
N PRO A 163 4.59 -10.81 -24.84
CA PRO A 163 4.49 -12.27 -24.89
C PRO A 163 3.14 -12.72 -25.47
N LYS A 164 3.14 -13.77 -26.30
CA LYS A 164 1.94 -14.24 -27.01
C LYS A 164 0.71 -14.50 -26.13
N SER A 165 0.89 -14.99 -24.90
CA SER A 165 -0.22 -15.26 -23.97
C SER A 165 -0.63 -14.06 -23.10
N SER A 166 -0.13 -12.86 -23.41
CA SER A 166 -0.35 -11.65 -22.63
C SER A 166 -1.82 -11.28 -22.47
N THR A 167 -2.18 -10.92 -21.23
CA THR A 167 -3.47 -10.31 -20.89
C THR A 167 -3.28 -8.83 -20.57
N LEU A 168 -4.01 -7.98 -21.27
CA LEU A 168 -4.01 -6.53 -21.06
C LEU A 168 -5.08 -6.16 -20.03
N THR A 169 -4.68 -5.50 -18.96
CA THR A 169 -5.59 -5.00 -17.93
C THR A 169 -5.45 -3.48 -17.81
N PHE A 170 -6.48 -2.76 -18.22
CA PHE A 170 -6.52 -1.30 -18.10
C PHE A 170 -7.01 -0.88 -16.72
N GLY A 171 -6.22 -0.03 -16.08
CA GLY A 171 -6.63 0.71 -14.90
C GLY A 171 -7.49 1.92 -15.22
N THR A 172 -7.95 2.58 -14.16
CA THR A 172 -8.71 3.83 -14.23
C THR A 172 -7.98 4.87 -13.40
N ASN A 173 -7.83 6.07 -13.94
CA ASN A 173 -7.29 7.19 -13.17
C ASN A 173 -8.27 7.53 -12.04
N LEU A 174 -7.84 7.38 -10.80
CA LEU A 174 -8.69 7.56 -9.62
C LEU A 174 -9.17 9.01 -9.41
N LYS A 175 -8.51 10.00 -10.02
CA LYS A 175 -8.90 11.40 -9.94
C LYS A 175 -9.92 11.78 -11.02
N THR A 176 -9.70 11.33 -12.25
CA THR A 176 -10.52 11.73 -13.41
C THR A 176 -11.59 10.71 -13.78
N GLY A 177 -11.53 9.49 -13.25
CA GLY A 177 -12.39 8.38 -13.64
C GLY A 177 -12.16 7.85 -15.06
N GLN A 178 -11.16 8.38 -15.78
CA GLN A 178 -10.87 8.00 -17.16
C GLN A 178 -10.00 6.75 -17.22
N LYS A 179 -10.20 5.93 -18.26
CA LYS A 179 -9.34 4.77 -18.57
C LYS A 179 -7.89 5.23 -18.67
N MET A 180 -6.98 4.54 -18.00
CA MET A 180 -5.54 4.81 -18.14
C MET A 180 -5.11 4.52 -19.58
N LEU A 181 -4.18 5.33 -20.08
CA LEU A 181 -3.73 5.24 -21.47
C LEU A 181 -3.15 3.86 -21.77
N TYR A 182 -2.17 3.43 -20.98
CA TYR A 182 -1.45 2.17 -21.18
C TYR A 182 -1.87 1.11 -20.14
N PRO A 183 -2.09 -0.16 -20.54
CA PRO A 183 -2.52 -1.22 -19.63
C PRO A 183 -1.34 -1.80 -18.83
N ILE A 184 -1.66 -2.53 -17.77
CA ILE A 184 -0.72 -3.51 -17.21
C ILE A 184 -0.80 -4.79 -18.04
N ILE A 185 0.36 -5.29 -18.44
CA ILE A 185 0.51 -6.57 -19.14
C ILE A 185 0.73 -7.65 -18.08
N SER A 186 0.08 -8.80 -18.27
CA SER A 186 0.29 -9.95 -17.40
C SER A 186 0.42 -11.25 -18.20
N VAL A 187 1.27 -12.14 -17.71
CA VAL A 187 1.49 -13.48 -18.27
C VAL A 187 1.52 -14.46 -17.10
N LYS A 188 0.60 -15.43 -17.10
CA LYS A 188 0.40 -16.36 -15.96
C LYS A 188 0.21 -15.58 -14.65
N ASN A 189 1.09 -15.76 -13.67
CA ASN A 189 1.09 -15.06 -12.38
C ASN A 189 2.05 -13.85 -12.33
N VAL A 190 2.58 -13.41 -13.47
CA VAL A 190 3.52 -12.27 -13.56
C VAL A 190 2.77 -11.03 -14.04
N TYR A 191 2.84 -9.94 -13.26
CA TYR A 191 2.23 -8.65 -13.53
C TYR A 191 3.33 -7.61 -13.76
N ILE A 192 3.33 -6.99 -14.93
CA ILE A 192 4.43 -6.16 -15.42
C ILE A 192 4.05 -4.69 -15.30
N PHE A 193 4.65 -3.99 -14.33
CA PHE A 193 4.42 -2.58 -14.06
C PHE A 193 5.53 -1.68 -14.65
N PRO A 194 5.21 -0.41 -14.97
CA PRO A 194 6.21 0.57 -15.36
C PRO A 194 7.23 0.85 -14.23
N GLY A 195 8.43 1.29 -14.61
CA GLY A 195 9.45 1.73 -13.64
C GLY A 195 9.18 3.11 -13.04
N ILE A 196 8.44 3.97 -13.74
CA ILE A 196 8.12 5.33 -13.26
C ILE A 196 7.15 5.25 -12.08
N PRO A 197 7.52 5.73 -10.87
CA PRO A 197 6.71 5.53 -9.65
C PRO A 197 5.27 6.01 -9.79
N LYS A 198 5.05 7.23 -10.29
CA LYS A 198 3.69 7.78 -10.47
C LYS A 198 2.79 6.94 -11.37
N LEU A 199 3.35 6.30 -12.40
CA LEU A 199 2.59 5.44 -13.30
C LEU A 199 2.28 4.09 -12.63
N LEU A 200 3.26 3.53 -11.93
CA LEU A 200 3.12 2.30 -11.17
C LEU A 200 2.06 2.45 -10.08
N GLU A 201 2.18 3.46 -9.23
CA GLU A 201 1.25 3.73 -8.13
C GLU A 201 -0.18 3.92 -8.64
N GLY A 202 -0.35 4.74 -9.70
CA GLY A 202 -1.65 4.96 -10.31
C GLY A 202 -2.27 3.68 -10.86
N ALA A 203 -1.49 2.88 -11.60
CA ALA A 203 -1.95 1.61 -12.15
C ALA A 203 -2.29 0.61 -11.02
N PHE A 204 -1.39 0.46 -10.05
CA PHE A 204 -1.53 -0.47 -8.95
C PHE A 204 -2.78 -0.16 -8.13
N LEU A 205 -2.93 1.08 -7.64
CA LEU A 205 -4.08 1.47 -6.82
C LEU A 205 -5.41 1.25 -7.55
N SER A 206 -5.45 1.49 -8.86
CA SER A 206 -6.66 1.30 -9.66
C SER A 206 -7.00 -0.16 -9.94
N LEU A 207 -6.02 -1.06 -9.84
CA LEU A 207 -6.14 -2.46 -10.22
C LEU A 207 -6.03 -3.44 -9.07
N LYS A 208 -5.59 -3.00 -7.88
CA LYS A 208 -5.24 -3.89 -6.77
C LYS A 208 -6.37 -4.82 -6.34
N GLU A 209 -7.61 -4.31 -6.30
CA GLU A 209 -8.79 -5.13 -5.97
C GLU A 209 -9.09 -6.16 -7.06
N LYS A 210 -8.79 -5.84 -8.33
CA LYS A 210 -9.00 -6.76 -9.44
C LYS A 210 -7.92 -7.84 -9.52
N LEU A 211 -6.68 -7.47 -9.20
CA LEU A 211 -5.51 -8.32 -9.41
C LEU A 211 -5.14 -9.16 -8.19
N PHE A 212 -5.38 -8.65 -6.99
CA PHE A 212 -4.83 -9.21 -5.74
C PHE A 212 -5.85 -9.40 -4.61
N GLN A 213 -7.14 -9.13 -4.85
CA GLN A 213 -8.17 -9.33 -3.82
C GLN A 213 -8.49 -10.82 -3.60
N GLY A 214 -9.01 -11.12 -2.40
CA GLY A 214 -9.52 -12.43 -2.05
C GLY A 214 -8.60 -13.22 -1.12
N SER A 215 -7.57 -12.58 -0.56
CA SER A 215 -6.83 -13.17 0.55
C SER A 215 -7.75 -13.34 1.76
N PRO A 216 -7.80 -14.53 2.38
CA PRO A 216 -8.44 -14.69 3.69
C PRO A 216 -7.57 -14.13 4.83
N VAL A 217 -6.36 -13.67 4.51
CA VAL A 217 -5.39 -13.18 5.49
C VAL A 217 -5.61 -11.70 5.74
N HIS A 218 -5.67 -11.32 7.00
CA HIS A 218 -5.66 -9.93 7.45
C HIS A 218 -4.48 -9.76 8.39
N PHE A 219 -3.56 -8.85 8.09
CA PHE A 219 -2.45 -8.57 9.00
C PHE A 219 -2.85 -7.44 9.96
N HIS A 220 -2.80 -7.73 11.25
CA HIS A 220 -3.07 -6.77 12.31
C HIS A 220 -1.73 -6.35 12.94
N LEU A 221 -1.56 -5.04 13.17
CA LEU A 221 -0.36 -4.46 13.77
C LEU A 221 -0.73 -3.73 15.08
N ARG A 222 0.10 -3.89 16.11
CA ARG A 222 0.13 -3.05 17.31
C ARG A 222 1.52 -2.51 17.50
N GLU A 223 1.61 -1.28 18.01
CA GLU A 223 2.87 -0.60 18.25
C GLU A 223 2.96 -0.17 19.70
N ILE A 224 4.11 -0.39 20.32
CA ILE A 224 4.43 0.07 21.67
C ILE A 224 5.68 0.95 21.55
N TYR A 225 5.61 2.13 22.17
CA TYR A 225 6.70 3.09 22.16
C TYR A 225 7.39 3.08 23.51
N VAL A 226 8.73 3.04 23.48
CA VAL A 226 9.54 2.89 24.69
C VAL A 226 10.59 3.99 24.75
N GLY A 227 10.72 4.65 25.91
CA GLY A 227 11.63 5.76 26.18
C GLY A 227 13.03 5.36 26.67
N THR A 228 13.38 4.08 26.58
CA THR A 228 14.70 3.56 26.97
C THR A 228 15.34 2.77 25.82
N HIS A 229 16.64 2.50 25.92
CA HIS A 229 17.39 1.76 24.91
C HIS A 229 16.94 0.30 24.81
N GLU A 230 17.08 -0.28 23.62
CA GLU A 230 16.70 -1.67 23.32
C GLU A 230 17.32 -2.68 24.29
N ILE A 231 18.58 -2.47 24.70
CA ILE A 231 19.29 -3.35 25.63
C ILE A 231 18.51 -3.51 26.96
N ALA A 232 17.89 -2.43 27.45
CA ALA A 232 17.15 -2.45 28.71
C ALA A 232 15.84 -3.26 28.61
N ILE A 233 15.22 -3.29 27.42
CA ILE A 233 13.97 -4.03 27.20
C ILE A 233 14.17 -5.44 26.61
N ALA A 234 15.35 -5.74 26.09
CA ALA A 234 15.65 -7.02 25.43
C ALA A 234 15.30 -8.27 26.27
N PRO A 235 15.55 -8.34 27.60
CA PRO A 235 15.14 -9.51 28.39
C PRO A 235 13.63 -9.78 28.35
N TYR A 236 12.82 -8.73 28.42
CA TYR A 236 11.35 -8.82 28.36
C TYR A 236 10.88 -9.23 26.96
N LEU A 237 11.49 -8.65 25.92
CA LEU A 237 11.22 -9.03 24.53
C LEU A 237 11.56 -10.51 24.26
N ASN A 238 12.67 -11.00 24.79
CA ASN A 238 13.08 -12.40 24.66
C ASN A 238 12.13 -13.34 25.42
N GLN A 239 11.71 -12.96 26.63
CA GLN A 239 10.73 -13.72 27.40
C GLN A 239 9.39 -13.80 26.66
N PHE A 240 8.90 -12.68 26.13
CA PHE A 240 7.69 -12.63 25.33
C PHE A 240 7.80 -13.51 24.07
N ASN A 241 8.91 -13.38 23.34
CA ASN A 241 9.14 -14.15 22.12
C ASN A 241 9.18 -15.66 22.39
N ALA A 242 9.77 -16.10 23.49
CA ALA A 242 9.79 -17.52 23.86
C ALA A 242 8.38 -18.14 24.00
N LYS A 243 7.37 -17.33 24.37
CA LYS A 243 5.97 -17.76 24.51
C LYS A 243 5.18 -17.66 23.20
N TYR A 244 5.39 -16.57 22.44
CA TYR A 244 4.57 -16.24 21.27
C TYR A 244 5.22 -16.56 19.92
N ASN A 245 6.44 -17.13 19.91
CA ASN A 245 7.13 -17.50 18.69
C ASN A 245 6.25 -18.40 17.80
N GLY A 246 6.16 -18.05 16.52
CA GLY A 246 5.32 -18.72 15.53
C GLY A 246 3.82 -18.35 15.58
N LYS A 247 3.38 -17.54 16.55
CA LYS A 247 2.01 -17.00 16.63
C LYS A 247 1.96 -15.50 16.36
N VAL A 248 2.83 -14.74 17.01
CA VAL A 248 2.93 -13.27 16.89
C VAL A 248 4.34 -12.91 16.48
N HIS A 249 4.47 -12.10 15.43
CA HIS A 249 5.75 -11.58 14.99
C HIS A 249 6.11 -10.34 15.80
N LEU A 250 7.20 -10.42 16.56
CA LEU A 250 7.74 -9.32 17.35
C LEU A 250 8.87 -8.62 16.59
N GLY A 251 8.78 -7.31 16.45
CA GLY A 251 9.83 -6.44 15.92
C GLY A 251 10.26 -5.39 16.94
N SER A 252 11.53 -5.01 16.91
CA SER A 252 12.11 -3.93 17.73
C SER A 252 12.95 -3.02 16.83
N TYR A 253 12.67 -1.72 16.88
CA TYR A 253 13.25 -0.72 15.99
C TYR A 253 13.77 0.48 16.81
N PRO A 254 15.05 0.49 17.17
CA PRO A 254 15.66 1.64 17.83
C PRO A 254 15.70 2.86 16.90
N LYS A 255 15.45 4.03 17.47
CA LYS A 255 15.51 5.34 16.80
C LYS A 255 16.57 6.19 17.50
N LEU A 256 17.67 6.43 16.80
CA LEU A 256 18.83 7.16 17.35
C LEU A 256 18.56 8.63 17.67
N SER A 257 17.59 9.25 17.00
CA SER A 257 17.35 10.70 17.06
C SER A 257 15.85 11.03 17.04
N HIS A 258 15.08 10.44 17.96
CA HIS A 258 13.66 10.75 18.12
C HIS A 258 13.41 11.32 19.51
N SER A 259 12.79 12.51 19.58
CA SER A 259 12.68 13.28 20.82
C SER A 259 11.71 12.70 21.86
N TYR A 260 10.82 11.79 21.45
CA TYR A 260 9.72 11.31 22.29
C TYR A 260 9.88 9.86 22.75
N TYR A 261 10.55 9.01 21.98
CA TYR A 261 10.75 7.60 22.29
C TYR A 261 12.07 7.14 21.68
N THR A 262 12.66 6.09 22.24
CA THR A 262 13.95 5.54 21.83
C THR A 262 13.79 4.25 21.02
N VAL A 263 12.78 3.44 21.31
CA VAL A 263 12.50 2.20 20.58
C VAL A 263 11.02 2.12 20.22
N LYS A 264 10.74 1.74 18.97
CA LYS A 264 9.42 1.30 18.55
C LYS A 264 9.38 -0.22 18.53
N VAL A 265 8.51 -0.81 19.31
CA VAL A 265 8.23 -2.25 19.34
C VAL A 265 6.96 -2.50 18.55
N THR A 266 6.96 -3.51 17.68
CA THR A 266 5.80 -3.87 16.87
C THR A 266 5.40 -5.31 17.13
N LEU A 267 4.10 -5.55 17.20
CA LEU A 267 3.49 -6.88 17.23
C LEU A 267 2.60 -7.04 16.02
N GLU A 268 2.81 -8.11 15.26
CA GLU A 268 2.04 -8.43 14.07
C GLU A 268 1.46 -9.84 14.18
N CYS A 269 0.18 -10.01 13.84
CA CYS A 269 -0.49 -11.30 13.81
C CYS A 269 -1.63 -11.30 12.78
N GLU A 270 -1.99 -12.49 12.29
CA GLU A 270 -3.17 -12.69 11.44
C GLU A 270 -4.47 -12.75 12.25
N ASP A 271 -4.40 -13.11 13.53
CA ASP A 271 -5.54 -13.19 14.44
C ASP A 271 -5.55 -12.01 15.41
N GLU A 272 -6.61 -11.20 15.35
CA GLU A 272 -6.71 -9.97 16.14
C GLU A 272 -6.88 -10.26 17.65
N GLU A 273 -7.56 -11.35 18.01
CA GLU A 273 -7.75 -11.71 19.42
C GLU A 273 -6.42 -12.10 20.06
N THR A 274 -5.69 -13.03 19.44
CA THR A 274 -4.32 -13.41 19.86
C THR A 274 -3.40 -12.20 19.92
N LEU A 275 -3.50 -11.26 18.96
CA LEU A 275 -2.69 -10.05 18.97
C LEU A 275 -3.00 -9.14 20.16
N ASN A 276 -4.28 -8.95 20.48
CA ASN A 276 -4.69 -8.08 21.59
C ASN A 276 -4.28 -8.68 22.95
N GLU A 277 -4.39 -10.00 23.12
CA GLU A 277 -3.87 -10.71 24.29
C GLU A 277 -2.36 -10.52 24.44
N ALA A 278 -1.62 -10.81 23.36
CA ALA A 278 -0.17 -10.70 23.35
C ALA A 278 0.31 -9.26 23.60
N HIS A 279 -0.38 -8.28 23.02
CA HIS A 279 -0.10 -6.86 23.25
C HIS A 279 -0.30 -6.47 24.71
N SER A 280 -1.41 -6.90 25.32
CA SER A 280 -1.70 -6.63 26.74
C SER A 280 -0.67 -7.28 27.66
N GLU A 281 -0.25 -8.50 27.34
CA GLU A 281 0.79 -9.20 28.09
C GLU A 281 2.15 -8.51 27.96
N LEU A 282 2.57 -8.11 26.76
CA LEU A 282 3.82 -7.38 26.58
C LEU A 282 3.82 -6.04 27.32
N LEU A 283 2.71 -5.30 27.31
CA LEU A 283 2.56 -4.09 28.10
C LEU A 283 2.71 -4.36 29.60
N SER A 284 2.20 -5.50 30.10
CA SER A 284 2.33 -5.88 31.52
C SER A 284 3.75 -6.34 31.91
N LEU A 285 4.50 -6.90 30.95
CA LEU A 285 5.88 -7.34 31.15
C LEU A 285 6.87 -6.17 31.14
N LEU A 286 6.64 -5.16 30.31
CA LEU A 286 7.52 -4.01 30.20
C LEU A 286 7.42 -3.10 31.45
N PRO A 287 8.54 -2.52 31.91
CA PRO A 287 8.50 -1.51 32.97
C PRO A 287 7.65 -0.31 32.55
N GLN A 288 6.68 0.07 33.38
CA GLN A 288 5.70 1.10 33.03
C GLN A 288 6.34 2.48 32.87
N GLU A 289 7.41 2.75 33.61
CA GLU A 289 8.22 3.96 33.50
C GLU A 289 8.93 4.12 32.15
N HIS A 290 9.05 3.02 31.39
CA HIS A 290 9.67 3.04 30.08
C HIS A 290 8.66 3.16 28.94
N ILE A 291 7.38 2.91 29.18
CA ILE A 291 6.34 3.01 28.15
C ILE A 291 6.02 4.49 27.92
N VAL A 292 6.05 4.90 26.65
CA VAL A 292 5.69 6.25 26.21
C VAL A 292 4.33 6.19 25.54
N ASN A 293 3.38 6.98 26.05
CA ASN A 293 2.14 7.22 25.33
C ASN A 293 2.41 8.21 24.19
N PHE A 294 2.63 7.67 22.98
CA PHE A 294 2.99 8.46 21.81
C PHE A 294 1.80 8.56 20.85
N GLU A 295 1.33 9.78 20.60
CA GLU A 295 0.27 10.06 19.64
C GLU A 295 0.86 10.27 18.25
N LEU A 296 0.43 9.45 17.29
CA LEU A 296 0.91 9.46 15.91
C LEU A 296 0.30 10.58 15.07
N ASP A 297 -0.91 11.04 15.41
CA ASP A 297 -1.56 12.17 14.75
C ASP A 297 -2.04 13.23 15.77
N PRO A 298 -1.10 13.97 16.38
CA PRO A 298 -1.44 14.96 17.40
C PRO A 298 -2.25 16.12 16.82
N ILE A 299 -2.09 16.45 15.53
CA ILE A 299 -2.78 17.58 14.90
C ILE A 299 -4.22 17.19 14.57
N GLY A 300 -4.45 16.02 13.96
CA GLY A 300 -5.79 15.57 13.62
C GLY A 300 -6.66 15.32 14.85
N LYS A 301 -6.06 14.85 15.96
CA LYS A 301 -6.77 14.57 17.22
C LYS A 301 -6.80 15.74 18.20
N ALA A 302 -6.04 16.81 17.96
CA ALA A 302 -6.03 17.98 18.83
C ALA A 302 -7.43 18.57 19.10
N PRO A 303 -8.33 18.72 18.10
CA PRO A 303 -9.66 19.26 18.35
C PRO A 303 -10.45 18.42 19.37
N GLU A 304 -10.50 17.10 19.17
CA GLU A 304 -11.19 16.18 20.08
C GLU A 304 -10.63 16.25 21.49
N ALA A 305 -9.30 16.16 21.63
CA ALA A 305 -8.63 16.23 22.92
C ALA A 305 -8.92 17.55 23.67
N VAL A 306 -8.90 18.69 22.96
CA VAL A 306 -9.19 20.01 23.54
C VAL A 306 -10.64 20.11 24.00
N TYR A 307 -11.61 19.66 23.18
CA TYR A 307 -13.03 19.68 23.56
C TYR A 307 -13.34 18.71 24.72
N SER A 308 -12.68 17.56 24.79
CA SER A 308 -12.78 16.64 25.93
C SER A 308 -12.25 17.28 27.22
N LEU A 309 -11.14 18.01 27.16
CA LEU A 309 -10.61 18.74 28.32
C LEU A 309 -11.54 19.87 28.77
N ALA A 310 -12.10 20.64 27.83
CA ALA A 310 -13.02 21.75 28.13
C ALA A 310 -14.36 21.26 28.74
N SER A 311 -14.86 20.11 28.30
CA SER A 311 -16.09 19.51 28.85
C SER A 311 -15.88 18.88 30.24
N LEU A 312 -14.66 18.44 30.56
CA LEU A 312 -14.28 18.01 31.91
C LEU A 312 -14.21 19.20 32.89
N THR A 313 -13.81 20.38 32.42
CA THR A 313 -13.74 21.58 33.28
C THR A 313 -15.10 22.18 33.65
N ASP A 314 -16.15 21.94 32.85
CA ASP A 314 -17.53 22.38 33.13
C ASP A 314 -18.22 21.54 34.24
N GLN A 315 -17.66 20.37 34.59
CA GLN A 315 -18.20 19.48 35.63
C GLN A 315 -17.62 19.77 37.04
N THR A 316 -16.62 20.64 37.14
CA THR A 316 -16.01 21.05 38.41
C THR A 316 -16.34 22.51 38.74
N SER A 317 -17.58 22.77 39.18
CA SER A 317 -17.98 24.08 39.70
C SER A 317 -17.32 24.39 41.06
N PRO A 318 -16.64 25.53 41.25
CA PRO A 318 -16.44 26.11 42.58
C PRO A 318 -17.72 26.84 42.99
N GLY A 319 -18.07 26.69 44.26
CA GLY A 319 -19.26 27.25 44.88
C GLY A 319 -19.41 28.76 44.73
N THR A 320 -20.68 29.14 44.72
CA THR A 320 -21.30 30.45 44.90
C THR A 320 -20.43 31.50 45.59
N THR A 321 -20.20 32.64 44.94
CA THR A 321 -20.11 33.92 45.64
C THR A 321 -20.73 35.01 44.76
N GLN A 322 -21.79 35.62 45.27
CA GLN A 322 -22.38 36.83 44.71
C GLN A 322 -21.39 37.98 44.77
N LEU A 323 -21.27 38.76 43.69
CA LEU A 323 -20.94 40.18 43.83
C LEU A 323 -21.54 40.99 42.67
N GLU A 324 -21.91 42.21 43.04
CA GLU A 324 -22.98 43.02 42.49
C GLU A 324 -22.69 43.68 41.14
N SER A 325 -23.80 44.12 40.53
CA SER A 325 -23.91 45.00 39.38
C SER A 325 -23.20 46.35 39.57
N SER A 326 -22.40 46.76 38.58
CA SER A 326 -22.33 48.17 38.20
C SER A 326 -21.99 48.34 36.72
N THR A 327 -22.83 49.12 36.06
CA THR A 327 -22.87 49.48 34.65
C THR A 327 -21.77 50.48 34.24
N SER A 328 -21.10 50.27 33.10
CA SER A 328 -20.79 51.34 32.12
C SER A 328 -20.23 50.79 30.80
N SER A 329 -20.75 51.36 29.70
CA SER A 329 -20.60 51.11 28.25
C SER A 329 -19.18 50.95 27.63
N PRO A 330 -19.12 50.53 26.34
CA PRO A 330 -17.94 49.97 25.70
C PRO A 330 -17.08 51.00 24.95
N ALA A 331 -15.77 50.74 24.87
CA ALA A 331 -14.87 51.43 23.94
C ALA A 331 -14.46 50.49 22.82
N THR A 332 -15.03 50.74 21.65
CA THR A 332 -14.63 50.20 20.35
C THR A 332 -13.39 50.94 19.87
N CYS A 333 -12.34 50.21 19.45
CA CYS A 333 -11.33 50.75 18.54
C CYS A 333 -11.23 49.84 17.31
N ILE A 334 -11.61 50.43 16.17
CA ILE A 334 -11.41 49.93 14.81
C ILE A 334 -9.99 50.32 14.39
N ALA A 335 -9.27 49.39 13.76
CA ALA A 335 -8.23 49.73 12.78
C ALA A 335 -8.27 48.71 11.64
N SER A 336 -8.43 49.26 10.44
CA SER A 336 -8.59 48.61 9.14
C SER A 336 -7.26 48.51 8.38
N ASP A 337 -7.23 47.49 7.52
CA ASP A 337 -6.60 47.42 6.19
C ASP A 337 -5.07 47.30 5.99
N SER A 338 -4.73 46.09 5.51
CA SER A 338 -4.23 45.81 4.15
C SER A 338 -2.73 45.48 3.92
N ALA A 339 -2.56 44.24 3.44
CA ALA A 339 -1.69 43.74 2.37
C ALA A 339 -0.15 43.85 2.48
N THR A 340 0.54 42.69 2.47
CA THR A 340 1.29 42.12 1.32
C THR A 340 2.35 41.09 1.77
N GLY A 341 2.50 39.98 1.02
CA GLY A 341 3.81 39.43 0.64
C GLY A 341 4.53 38.39 1.53
N SER A 342 4.72 37.21 0.91
CA SER A 342 5.89 36.30 0.95
C SER A 342 6.30 35.53 2.22
N GLU A 343 6.22 34.20 2.08
CA GLU A 343 7.21 33.13 2.34
C GLU A 343 8.14 33.14 3.57
N ASP A 344 8.34 31.91 4.06
CA ASP A 344 9.36 31.42 4.99
C ASP A 344 9.29 31.87 6.46
N LEU A 345 8.87 30.95 7.34
CA LEU A 345 9.80 30.27 8.26
C LEU A 345 9.08 29.23 9.13
N LEU A 346 9.66 28.04 9.08
CA LEU A 346 9.48 26.90 9.97
C LEU A 346 9.75 27.29 11.44
N SER A 347 9.02 26.65 12.36
CA SER A 347 9.30 26.48 13.80
C SER A 347 8.89 27.58 14.79
N ALA A 348 7.84 27.30 15.58
CA ALA A 348 7.66 27.74 16.97
C ALA A 348 6.55 26.86 17.62
N ARG A 349 6.92 25.87 18.43
CA ARG A 349 6.92 25.93 19.91
C ARG A 349 5.55 26.26 20.54
N VAL A 350 4.90 25.24 21.08
CA VAL A 350 4.09 25.36 22.29
C VAL A 350 4.45 24.20 23.22
N ALA A 351 5.16 24.51 24.30
CA ALA A 351 5.34 23.64 25.44
C ALA A 351 4.58 24.27 26.60
N VAL A 352 3.53 23.61 27.08
CA VAL A 352 2.88 23.97 28.34
C VAL A 352 3.58 23.16 29.43
N ALA A 353 4.44 23.82 30.20
CA ALA A 353 5.04 23.26 31.41
C ALA A 353 4.11 23.56 32.59
N VAL A 354 3.55 22.51 33.19
CA VAL A 354 2.96 22.56 34.53
C VAL A 354 4.01 22.07 35.51
N GLN A 355 4.61 22.98 36.27
CA GLN A 355 5.31 22.65 37.52
C GLN A 355 4.91 23.68 38.57
N GLY A 356 4.12 23.23 39.54
CA GLY A 356 4.07 23.86 40.85
C GLY A 356 5.25 23.37 41.69
N ILE A 357 5.89 24.29 42.42
CA ILE A 357 6.62 24.05 43.67
C ILE A 357 6.56 25.37 44.47
N GLN A 358 6.24 25.22 45.75
CA GLN A 358 6.23 26.25 46.79
C GLN A 358 7.63 26.82 47.06
N ALA A 359 7.71 28.10 47.46
CA ALA A 359 8.38 28.61 48.67
C ALA A 359 8.71 30.10 48.55
N SER A 360 7.98 30.98 49.25
CA SER A 360 8.45 31.75 50.43
C SER A 360 7.28 32.55 51.01
#